data_AF-A0A354CXJ9-F1
#
_entry.id   AF-A0A354CXJ9-F1
#
_cell.length_a   1.000
_cell.length_b   1.000
_cell.length_c   1.000
_cell.angle_alpha   90.00
_cell.angle_beta   90.00
_cell.angle_gamma   90.00
#
_symmetry.space_group_name_H-M   'P 1'
#
loop_
_entity.id
_entity.type
_entity.pdbx_description
1 polymer ?
#
loop_
_entity_poly.entity_id
_entity_poly.type
_entity_poly.pdbx_seq_one_letter_code
_entity_poly.pdbx_strand_id
1 'polypeptide(L)' 'MGFRLIPKDESFFDLFEQQAAILLEASGVLVEATERFETLAANAKRLERLEHDGDQLTHELMAKLNRTFIT' A
#
# COMPACT_ATOMS: atom_id res chain seq x y z
N MET A 1 -1.97 -5.12 38.05
CA MET A 1 -2.65 -4.78 36.78
C MET A 1 -2.16 -3.40 36.36
N GLY A 2 -1.17 -3.33 35.48
CA GLY A 2 -0.60 -2.05 35.03
C GLY A 2 -1.51 -1.42 33.99
N PHE A 3 -1.97 -0.20 34.25
CA PHE A 3 -2.67 0.63 33.27
C PHE A 3 -1.73 0.88 32.09
N ARG A 4 -2.03 0.28 30.94
CA ARG A 4 -1.33 0.53 29.68
C ARG A 4 -1.93 1.80 29.07
N LEU A 5 -1.39 2.95 29.45
CA LEU A 5 -1.86 4.30 29.05
C LEU A 5 -1.48 4.70 27.60
N ILE A 6 -0.87 3.79 26.84
CA ILE A 6 -0.48 4.05 25.45
C ILE A 6 -1.17 2.99 24.59
N PRO A 7 -2.12 3.38 23.72
CA PRO A 7 -2.66 2.49 22.69
C PRO A 7 -1.49 2.02 21.84
N LYS A 8 -1.22 0.71 21.81
CA LYS A 8 -0.42 0.15 20.72
C LYS A 8 -1.31 0.19 19.50
N ASP A 9 -1.00 1.08 18.58
CA ASP A 9 -1.79 1.30 17.39
C ASP A 9 -1.46 0.17 16.38
N GLU A 10 -1.99 -1.03 16.61
CA GLU A 10 -1.75 -2.25 15.80
C GLU A 10 -2.10 -2.05 14.30
N SER A 11 -2.82 -0.96 13.97
CA SER A 11 -3.24 -0.63 12.60
C SER A 11 -2.10 -0.29 11.62
N PHE A 12 -0.86 -0.06 12.07
CA PHE A 12 0.23 0.20 11.13
C PHE A 12 0.60 -1.03 10.30
N PHE A 13 0.55 -2.22 10.92
CA PHE A 13 0.82 -3.46 10.20
C PHE A 13 -0.25 -3.74 9.15
N ASP A 14 -1.52 -3.42 9.43
CA ASP A 14 -2.60 -3.53 8.44
C ASP A 14 -2.34 -2.63 7.22
N LEU A 15 -1.88 -1.39 7.43
CA LEU A 15 -1.54 -0.47 6.33
C LEU A 15 -0.33 -1.00 5.53
N PHE A 16 0.67 -1.57 6.19
CA PHE A 16 1.80 -2.20 5.50
C PHE A 16 1.41 -3.45 4.72
N GLU A 17 0.54 -4.29 5.26
CA GLU A 17 0.01 -5.47 4.57
C GLU A 17 -0.80 -5.08 3.33
N GLN A 18 -1.64 -4.04 3.44
CA GLN A 18 -2.37 -3.50 2.30
C GLN A 18 -1.42 -2.94 1.23
N GLN A 19 -0.40 -2.19 1.63
CA GLN A 19 0.60 -1.68 0.69
C GLN A 19 1.37 -2.81 0.00
N ALA A 20 1.73 -3.86 0.73
CA ALA A 20 2.41 -5.03 0.19
C ALA A 20 1.52 -5.79 -0.81
N ALA A 21 0.21 -5.90 -0.55
CA ALA A 21 -0.75 -6.49 -1.47
C ALA A 21 -0.83 -5.72 -2.79
N ILE A 22 -0.89 -4.38 -2.74
CA ILE A 22 -0.86 -3.54 -3.95
C ILE A 22 0.43 -3.74 -4.75
N LEU A 23 1.58 -3.77 -4.08
CA LEU A 23 2.86 -3.99 -4.74
C LEU A 23 2.94 -5.38 -5.39
N LEU A 24 2.40 -6.40 -4.72
CA LEU A 24 2.33 -7.76 -5.27
C LEU A 24 1.46 -7.78 -6.53
N GLU A 25 0.28 -7.17 -6.50
CA GLU A 25 -0.60 -7.09 -7.67
C GLU A 25 0.07 -6.32 -8.81
N ALA A 26 0.62 -5.14 -8.53
CA ALA A 26 1.30 -4.31 -9.53
C ALA A 26 2.48 -5.06 -10.18
N SER A 27 3.23 -5.84 -9.39
CA SER A 27 4.31 -6.67 -9.92
C SER A 27 3.81 -7.71 -10.93
N GLY A 28 2.66 -8.34 -10.67
CA GLY A 28 2.03 -9.28 -11.59
C GLY A 28 1.55 -8.61 -12.87
N VAL A 29 0.93 -7.43 -12.77
CA VAL A 29 0.49 -6.65 -13.93
C VAL A 29 1.69 -6.19 -14.77
N LEU A 30 2.80 -5.83 -14.13
CA LEU A 30 4.03 -5.45 -14.83
C LEU A 30 4.61 -6.64 -15.62
N VAL A 31 4.66 -7.83 -15.02
CA VAL A 31 5.07 -9.05 -15.74
C VAL A 31 4.16 -9.31 -16.94
N GLU A 32 2.83 -9.28 -16.74
CA GLU A 32 1.85 -9.45 -17.82
C GLU A 32 2.07 -8.45 -18.97
N ALA A 33 2.35 -7.18 -18.64
CA ALA A 33 2.64 -6.14 -19.62
C ALA A 33 3.92 -6.41 -20.44
N THR A 34 4.92 -7.04 -19.84
CA THR A 34 6.19 -7.39 -20.51
C THR A 34 6.09 -8.66 -21.35
N GLU A 35 5.19 -9.58 -21.01
CA GLU A 35 4.99 -10.83 -21.74
C GLU A 35 4.01 -10.67 -22.92
N ARG A 36 3.03 -9.75 -22.80
CA ARG A 36 1.92 -9.61 -23.76
C ARG A 36 1.72 -8.17 -24.18
N PHE A 37 2.46 -7.74 -25.20
CA PHE A 37 2.41 -6.36 -25.72
C PHE A 37 1.02 -5.92 -26.21
N GLU A 38 0.15 -6.85 -26.64
CA GLU A 38 -1.24 -6.50 -27.02
C GLU A 38 -2.04 -5.92 -25.85
N THR A 39 -1.69 -6.29 -24.61
CA THR A 39 -2.36 -5.86 -23.39
C THR A 39 -1.70 -4.64 -22.75
N LEU A 40 -0.59 -4.13 -23.32
CA LEU A 40 0.25 -3.11 -22.71
C LEU A 40 -0.53 -1.84 -22.32
N ALA A 41 -1.40 -1.33 -23.20
CA ALA A 41 -2.19 -0.13 -22.91
C ALA A 41 -3.21 -0.35 -21.78
N ALA A 42 -3.80 -1.55 -21.70
CA ALA A 42 -4.74 -1.90 -20.63
C ALA A 42 -4.00 -2.09 -19.30
N ASN A 43 -2.84 -2.75 -19.32
CA ASN A 43 -2.01 -2.97 -18.15
C ASN A 43 -1.37 -1.68 -17.64
N ALA A 44 -0.97 -0.75 -18.51
CA ALA A 44 -0.53 0.59 -18.11
C ALA A 44 -1.60 1.33 -17.31
N LYS A 45 -2.87 1.30 -17.76
CA LYS A 45 -3.99 1.89 -17.02
C LYS A 45 -4.28 1.18 -15.70
N ARG A 46 -4.03 -0.13 -15.61
CA ARG A 46 -4.17 -0.89 -14.35
C ARG A 46 -3.06 -0.50 -13.37
N LEU A 47 -1.82 -0.39 -13.85
CA LEU A 47 -0.68 0.06 -13.06
C LEU A 47 -0.86 1.49 -12.54
N GLU A 48 -1.39 2.41 -13.37
CA GLU A 48 -1.70 3.78 -12.94
C GLU A 48 -2.72 3.81 -11.78
N ARG A 49 -3.74 2.93 -11.81
CA ARG A 49 -4.69 2.82 -10.69
C ARG A 49 -4.03 2.25 -9.43
N LEU A 50 -3.25 1.18 -9.57
CA LEU A 50 -2.54 0.57 -8.44
C LEU A 50 -1.52 1.52 -7.81
N GLU A 51 -0.88 2.36 -8.62
CA GLU A 51 0.00 3.43 -8.15
C GLU A 51 -0.77 4.45 -7.32
N HIS A 52 -1.93 4.92 -7.81
CA HIS A 52 -2.76 5.86 -7.08
C HIS A 52 -3.28 5.29 -5.75
N ASP A 53 -3.71 4.02 -5.75
CA ASP A 53 -4.17 3.33 -4.54
C ASP A 53 -3.02 3.19 -3.51
N GLY A 54 -1.80 2.90 -3.98
CA GLY A 54 -0.60 2.85 -3.14
C GLY A 54 -0.18 4.22 -2.59
N ASP A 55 -0.26 5.27 -3.39
CA ASP A 55 0.02 6.64 -2.94
C ASP A 55 -0.96 7.07 -1.84
N GLN A 56 -2.24 6.74 -2.00
CA GLN A 56 -3.25 7.02 -0.97
C GLN A 56 -2.94 6.32 0.36
N LEU A 57 -2.56 5.03 0.34
CA LEU A 57 -2.13 4.31 1.54
C LEU A 57 -0.86 4.92 2.15
N THR A 58 0.11 5.30 1.31
CA THR A 58 1.33 5.97 1.76
C THR A 58 1.00 7.29 2.45
N HIS A 59 0.07 8.08 1.89
CA HIS A 59 -0.39 9.32 2.49
C HIS A 59 -1.06 9.08 3.85
N GLU A 60 -1.93 8.08 3.96
CA GLU A 60 -2.59 7.71 5.21
C GLU A 60 -1.57 7.25 6.28
N LEU A 61 -0.63 6.39 5.90
CA LEU A 61 0.45 5.92 6.75
C LEU A 61 1.27 7.09 7.30
N MET A 62 1.69 8.03 6.43
CA MET A 62 2.45 9.20 6.84
C MET A 62 1.64 10.12 7.75
N ALA A 63 0.36 10.34 7.44
CA ALA A 63 -0.54 11.12 8.29
C ALA A 63 -0.68 10.49 9.69
N LYS A 64 -0.75 9.16 9.76
CA LYS A 64 -0.84 8.42 11.03
C LYS A 64 0.46 8.45 11.82
N LEU A 65 1.60 8.24 11.15
CA LEU A 65 2.94 8.36 11.76
C LEU A 65 3.15 9.75 12.39
N ASN A 66 2.82 10.82 11.66
CA ASN A 66 2.96 12.19 12.13
C ASN A 66 2.06 12.53 13.34
N ARG A 67 1.01 11.74 13.58
CA ARG A 67 0.08 11.91 14.71
C ARG A 67 0.39 10.99 15.89
N THR A 68 1.38 10.10 15.76
CA THR A 68 1.71 9.10 16.78
C THR A 68 2.99 9.50 17.51
N PHE A 69 2.95 9.57 18.85
CA PHE A 69 4.07 10.07 19.67
C PHE A 69 5.16 9.02 19.95
N ILE A 70 4.84 7.72 19.84
CA ILE A 70 5.76 6.59 19.98
C ILE A 70 5.28 5.47 19.04
N THR A 71 6.15 4.97 18.17
CA THR A 71 5.93 3.79 17.31
C THR A 71 6.37 2.49 17.98
#